data_AF-A0A956S698-F1
#
_entry.id   AF-A0A956S698-F1
#
_cell.length_a   1.000
_cell.length_b   1.000
_cell.length_c   1.000
_cell.angle_alpha   90.00
_cell.angle_beta   90.00
_cell.angle_gamma   90.00
#
_symmetry.space_group_name_H-M   'P 1'
#
loop_
_entity.id
_entity.type
_entity.pdbx_description
1 polymer ?
#
loop_
_entity_poly.entity_id
_entity_poly.type
_entity_poly.pdbx_seq_one_letter_code
_entity_poly.pdbx_strand_id
1 'polypeptide(L)'
;MNIALIAHDEMKDTMIGFCIAYERILKNYGLYGTGTTGKRIMDETSLDVNRLASGPLGGDQQIGALIVSQDIDLVIFLRDPLTSQAHETDIQALIRLCDVYHVPIATNLASAEIFINALDRGELSWREVRKTTSQRV
;
A
#
# COMPACT_ATOMS: atom_id res chain seq x y z
N MET A 1 9.66 -0.85 8.39
CA MET A 1 8.90 -0.48 7.17
C MET A 1 7.44 -0.88 7.29
N ASN A 2 6.56 -0.01 6.78
CA ASN A 2 5.11 -0.18 6.76
C ASN A 2 4.57 -0.17 5.32
N ILE A 3 3.59 -1.04 5.02
CA ILE A 3 3.07 -1.27 3.66
C ILE A 3 1.58 -0.98 3.61
N ALA A 4 1.15 -0.13 2.68
CA ALA A 4 -0.26 0.09 2.38
C ALA A 4 -0.72 -0.86 1.26
N LEU A 5 -1.82 -1.58 1.50
CA LEU A 5 -2.45 -2.53 0.58
C LEU A 5 -3.85 -2.03 0.21
N ILE A 6 -4.01 -1.57 -1.03
CA ILE A 6 -5.23 -0.94 -1.54
C ILE A 6 -5.64 -1.65 -2.83
N ALA A 7 -6.94 -1.89 -3.02
CA ALA A 7 -7.45 -2.52 -4.22
C ALA A 7 -8.85 -2.00 -4.55
N HIS A 8 -9.10 -1.68 -5.83
CA HIS A 8 -10.47 -1.53 -6.34
C HIS A 8 -11.22 -2.85 -6.20
N ASP A 9 -12.56 -2.81 -6.24
CA ASP A 9 -13.40 -4.00 -5.99
C ASP A 9 -13.02 -5.18 -6.90
N GLU A 10 -12.88 -4.95 -8.21
CA GLU A 10 -12.48 -5.98 -9.19
C GLU A 10 -11.04 -6.50 -9.01
N MET A 11 -10.21 -5.81 -8.21
CA MET A 11 -8.82 -6.18 -7.97
C MET A 11 -8.59 -6.86 -6.61
N LYS A 12 -9.63 -7.03 -5.79
CA LYS A 12 -9.49 -7.59 -4.44
C LYS A 12 -9.06 -9.05 -4.44
N ASP A 13 -9.61 -9.86 -5.33
CA ASP A 13 -9.20 -11.28 -5.45
C ASP A 13 -7.72 -11.39 -5.83
N THR A 14 -7.28 -10.53 -6.76
CA THR A 14 -5.86 -10.41 -7.13
C THR A 14 -5.00 -9.98 -5.94
N MET A 15 -5.44 -9.00 -5.15
CA MET A 15 -4.74 -8.55 -3.94
C MET A 15 -4.60 -9.68 -2.92
N ILE A 16 -5.63 -10.48 -2.72
CA ILE A 16 -5.61 -11.59 -1.75
C ILE A 16 -4.69 -12.70 -2.25
N GLY A 17 -4.77 -13.07 -3.53
CA GLY A 17 -3.83 -14.00 -4.14
C GLY A 17 -2.37 -13.58 -3.98
N PHE A 18 -2.08 -12.29 -4.19
CA PHE A 18 -0.78 -11.70 -3.92
C PHE A 18 -0.38 -11.82 -2.44
N CYS A 19 -1.29 -11.51 -1.51
CA CYS A 19 -1.02 -11.61 -0.08
C CYS A 19 -0.75 -13.04 0.39
N ILE A 20 -1.49 -14.02 -0.14
CA ILE A 20 -1.27 -15.45 0.12
C ILE A 20 0.10 -15.88 -0.41
N ALA A 21 0.42 -15.54 -1.66
CA ALA A 21 1.66 -15.95 -2.30
C ALA A 21 2.91 -15.41 -1.57
N TYR A 22 2.82 -14.19 -1.03
CA TYR A 22 3.93 -13.51 -0.36
C TYR A 22 3.75 -13.37 1.15
N GLU A 23 2.88 -14.18 1.75
CA GLU A 23 2.52 -14.09 3.16
C GLU A 23 3.76 -14.20 4.08
N ARG A 24 4.70 -15.08 3.74
CA ARG A 24 5.97 -15.26 4.46
C ARG A 24 6.77 -13.95 4.58
N ILE A 25 6.72 -13.12 3.55
CA ILE A 25 7.45 -11.84 3.49
C ILE A 25 6.64 -10.78 4.25
N LEU A 26 5.35 -10.65 3.90
CA LEU A 26 4.46 -9.61 4.42
C LEU A 26 4.29 -9.66 5.94
N LYS A 27 4.34 -10.84 6.56
CA LYS A 27 4.28 -11.01 8.03
C LYS A 27 5.37 -10.27 8.81
N ASN A 28 6.47 -9.89 8.17
CA ASN A 28 7.58 -9.20 8.83
C ASN A 28 7.43 -7.68 8.84
N TYR A 29 6.33 -7.15 8.29
CA TYR A 29 6.11 -5.71 8.10
C TYR A 29 4.78 -5.26 8.69
N GLY A 30 4.68 -3.97 9.03
CA GLY A 30 3.41 -3.37 9.44
C GLY A 30 2.51 -3.21 8.21
N LEU A 31 1.32 -3.79 8.23
CA LEU A 31 0.39 -3.75 7.09
C LEU A 31 -0.78 -2.81 7.39
N TYR A 32 -1.18 -2.05 6.37
CA TYR A 32 -2.31 -1.13 6.41
C TYR A 32 -3.20 -1.41 5.21
N GLY A 33 -4.51 -1.42 5.39
CA GLY A 33 -5.44 -1.70 4.30
C GLY A 33 -6.74 -0.93 4.44
N THR A 34 -7.27 -0.44 3.32
CA THR A 34 -8.54 0.30 3.32
C THR A 34 -9.73 -0.65 3.49
N GLY A 35 -10.77 -0.13 4.15
CA GLY A 35 -12.12 -0.70 4.31
C GLY A 35 -12.23 -2.22 4.17
N THR A 36 -12.72 -2.63 2.99
CA THR A 36 -12.99 -4.03 2.62
C THR A 36 -11.75 -4.81 2.21
N THR A 37 -10.76 -4.17 1.59
CA THR A 37 -9.49 -4.81 1.21
C THR A 37 -8.77 -5.37 2.44
N GLY A 38 -8.55 -4.53 3.46
CA GLY A 38 -7.90 -4.97 4.70
C GLY A 38 -8.70 -6.06 5.43
N LYS A 39 -10.04 -5.97 5.40
CA LYS A 39 -10.90 -7.02 5.98
C LYS A 39 -10.69 -8.36 5.28
N ARG A 40 -10.78 -8.40 3.94
CA ARG A 40 -10.66 -9.65 3.19
C ARG A 40 -9.28 -10.29 3.35
N ILE A 41 -8.22 -9.48 3.40
CA ILE A 41 -6.87 -10.01 3.65
C ILE A 41 -6.82 -10.74 5.00
N MET A 42 -7.38 -10.16 6.06
CA MET A 42 -7.40 -10.81 7.38
C MET A 42 -8.35 -12.02 7.45
N ASP A 43 -9.45 -12.01 6.69
CA ASP A 43 -10.39 -13.13 6.65
C ASP A 43 -9.79 -14.35 5.91
N GLU A 44 -8.89 -14.12 4.94
CA GLU A 44 -8.38 -15.13 4.00
C GLU A 44 -6.88 -15.46 4.18
N THR A 45 -6.18 -14.79 5.09
CA THR A 45 -4.76 -15.01 5.41
C THR A 45 -4.52 -14.93 6.92
N SER A 46 -3.29 -15.19 7.39
CA SER A 46 -2.91 -14.93 8.79
C SER A 46 -2.12 -13.62 8.97
N LEU A 47 -2.27 -12.69 8.04
CA LEU A 47 -1.72 -11.34 8.13
C LEU A 47 -2.57 -10.49 9.07
N ASP A 48 -1.90 -9.73 9.94
CA ASP A 48 -2.54 -8.68 10.74
C ASP A 48 -2.47 -7.36 9.96
N VAL A 49 -3.63 -6.73 9.73
CA VAL A 49 -3.75 -5.54 8.89
C VAL A 49 -4.46 -4.43 9.65
N ASN A 50 -3.79 -3.30 9.81
CA ASN A 50 -4.37 -2.07 10.36
C ASN A 50 -5.42 -1.53 9.37
N ARG A 51 -6.70 -1.71 9.70
CA ARG A 51 -7.80 -1.29 8.85
C ARG A 51 -8.08 0.20 8.95
N LEU A 52 -8.19 0.83 7.79
CA LEU A 52 -8.62 2.21 7.61
C LEU A 52 -10.04 2.27 7.03
N ALA A 53 -10.57 3.48 6.82
CA ALA A 53 -11.80 3.68 6.08
C ALA A 53 -11.68 3.12 4.65
N SER A 54 -12.80 2.89 3.96
CA SER A 54 -12.77 2.58 2.53
C SER A 54 -12.28 3.80 1.74
N GLY A 55 -11.68 3.58 0.57
CA GLY A 55 -11.22 4.67 -0.32
C GLY A 55 -12.29 5.76 -0.53
N PRO A 56 -13.50 5.41 -0.99
CA PRO A 56 -14.61 6.36 -1.17
C PRO A 56 -15.04 7.16 0.08
N LEU A 57 -14.70 6.66 1.28
CA LEU A 57 -15.04 7.31 2.56
C LEU A 57 -13.81 7.98 3.20
N GLY A 58 -12.76 8.25 2.43
CA GLY A 58 -11.56 8.97 2.86
C GLY A 58 -10.38 8.08 3.29
N GLY A 59 -10.46 6.76 3.08
CA GLY A 59 -9.35 5.84 3.38
C GLY A 59 -8.06 6.19 2.64
N ASP A 60 -8.16 6.65 1.41
CA ASP A 60 -6.99 7.03 0.60
C ASP A 60 -6.31 8.30 1.17
N GLN A 61 -7.11 9.21 1.72
CA GLN A 61 -6.60 10.40 2.40
C GLN A 61 -5.93 10.05 3.74
N GLN A 62 -6.45 9.05 4.47
CA GLN A 62 -5.79 8.54 5.67
C GLN A 62 -4.41 7.95 5.35
N ILE A 63 -4.29 7.15 4.28
CA ILE A 63 -2.99 6.67 3.80
C ILE A 63 -2.10 7.84 3.38
N GLY A 64 -2.64 8.82 2.67
CA GLY A 64 -1.92 10.04 2.29
C GLY A 64 -1.32 10.77 3.50
N ALA A 65 -2.08 10.90 4.58
CA ALA A 65 -1.60 11.48 5.84
C ALA A 65 -0.46 10.66 6.45
N LEU A 66 -0.55 9.32 6.44
CA LEU A 66 0.52 8.44 6.92
C LEU A 66 1.78 8.52 6.04
N ILE A 67 1.64 8.74 4.74
CA ILE A 67 2.80 9.00 3.85
C ILE A 67 3.52 10.30 4.26
N VAL A 68 2.76 11.37 4.52
CA VAL A 68 3.31 12.66 4.99
C VAL A 68 4.08 12.49 6.30
N SER A 69 3.51 11.74 7.25
CA SER A 69 4.12 11.43 8.55
C SER A 69 5.27 10.42 8.48
N GLN A 70 5.64 9.93 7.30
CA GLN A 70 6.66 8.87 7.10
C GLN A 70 6.29 7.52 7.75
N ASP A 71 5.00 7.27 7.96
CA ASP A 71 4.48 6.03 8.53
C ASP A 71 4.11 4.99 7.47
N ILE A 72 4.22 5.31 6.17
CA ILE A 72 4.11 4.37 5.05
C ILE A 72 5.38 4.40 4.21
N ASP A 73 5.85 3.22 3.82
CA ASP A 73 7.12 3.02 3.10
C ASP A 73 6.99 2.39 1.73
N LEU A 74 5.88 1.71 1.49
CA LEU A 74 5.54 1.08 0.23
C LEU A 74 4.03 1.10 0.08
N VAL A 75 3.56 1.47 -1.11
CA VAL A 75 2.13 1.40 -1.46
C VAL A 75 1.94 0.37 -2.56
N ILE A 76 1.11 -0.63 -2.31
CA ILE A 76 0.59 -1.53 -3.33
C ILE A 76 -0.87 -1.16 -3.55
N PHE A 77 -1.15 -0.46 -4.65
CA PHE A 77 -2.49 -0.04 -5.03
C PHE A 77 -2.91 -0.71 -6.34
N LEU A 78 -3.56 -1.87 -6.24
CA LEU A 78 -4.09 -2.57 -7.41
C LEU A 78 -5.35 -1.89 -7.93
N ARG A 79 -5.19 -1.09 -8.98
CA ARG A 79 -6.28 -0.35 -9.61
C ARG A 79 -6.92 -1.16 -10.72
N ASP A 80 -8.23 -1.05 -10.83
CA ASP A 80 -8.98 -1.43 -12.02
C ASP A 80 -8.89 -0.29 -13.04
N PRO A 81 -8.24 -0.48 -14.21
CA PRO A 81 -8.10 0.56 -15.23
C PRO A 81 -9.31 0.63 -16.18
N LEU A 82 -10.28 -0.29 -16.08
CA LEU A 82 -11.40 -0.42 -17.00
C LEU A 82 -12.71 0.17 -16.45
N THR A 83 -12.76 0.46 -15.14
CA THR A 83 -13.93 1.05 -14.50
C THR A 83 -13.64 2.43 -13.92
N SER A 84 -14.57 3.36 -14.14
CA SER A 84 -14.49 4.70 -13.56
C SER A 84 -14.70 4.66 -12.05
N GLN A 85 -13.82 5.31 -11.30
CA GLN A 85 -13.92 5.40 -9.85
C GLN A 85 -14.52 6.74 -9.43
N ALA A 86 -15.50 6.71 -8.52
CA ALA A 86 -16.11 7.93 -7.96
C ALA A 86 -15.11 8.78 -7.15
N HIS A 87 -13.97 8.21 -6.75
CA HIS A 87 -12.92 8.81 -5.93
C HIS A 87 -11.60 8.97 -6.69
N GLU A 88 -11.63 9.12 -8.03
CA GLU A 88 -10.43 9.26 -8.87
C GLU A 88 -9.52 10.42 -8.44
N THR A 89 -10.08 11.54 -7.96
CA THR A 89 -9.30 12.67 -7.43
C THR A 89 -8.42 12.27 -6.26
N ASP A 90 -8.92 11.40 -5.40
CA ASP A 90 -8.26 10.96 -4.19
C ASP A 90 -7.13 9.98 -4.53
N ILE A 91 -7.35 9.12 -5.53
CA ILE A 91 -6.32 8.23 -6.11
C ILE A 91 -5.15 9.06 -6.65
N GLN A 92 -5.42 10.09 -7.46
CA GLN A 92 -4.36 10.94 -8.02
C GLN A 92 -3.64 11.73 -6.93
N ALA A 93 -4.37 12.21 -5.92
CA ALA A 93 -3.76 12.87 -4.77
C ALA A 93 -2.80 11.95 -4.00
N LEU A 94 -3.18 10.67 -3.80
CA LEU A 94 -2.35 9.66 -3.16
C LEU A 94 -1.07 9.37 -3.96
N ILE A 95 -1.19 9.17 -5.28
CA ILE A 95 -0.04 8.94 -6.16
C ILE A 95 0.91 10.13 -6.10
N ARG A 96 0.38 11.36 -6.20
CA ARG A 96 1.17 12.59 -6.09
C ARG A 96 1.93 12.68 -4.76
N LEU A 97 1.32 12.25 -3.65
CA LEU A 97 2.02 12.20 -2.36
C LEU A 97 3.15 11.17 -2.37
N CYS A 98 2.96 10.01 -3.00
CA CYS A 98 4.04 9.03 -3.18
C CYS A 98 5.23 9.64 -3.93
N ASP A 99 4.98 10.42 -4.99
CA ASP A 99 6.03 11.10 -5.75
C ASP A 99 6.79 12.13 -4.89
N VAL A 100 6.06 13.00 -4.17
CA VAL A 100 6.66 14.05 -3.33
C VAL A 100 7.56 13.45 -2.23
N TYR A 101 7.06 12.43 -1.54
CA TYR A 101 7.76 11.80 -0.42
C TYR A 101 8.64 10.61 -0.83
N HIS A 102 8.75 10.36 -2.14
CA HIS A 102 9.51 9.25 -2.73
C HIS A 102 9.18 7.91 -2.06
N VAL A 103 7.90 7.66 -1.86
CA VAL A 103 7.37 6.36 -1.43
C VAL A 103 7.14 5.54 -2.68
N PRO A 104 7.79 4.37 -2.84
CA PRO A 104 7.51 3.48 -3.94
C PRO A 104 6.04 3.09 -3.99
N ILE A 105 5.45 3.15 -5.18
CA ILE A 105 4.07 2.77 -5.41
C ILE A 105 3.97 1.80 -6.60
N ALA A 106 3.33 0.65 -6.37
CA ALA A 106 2.89 -0.25 -7.43
C ALA A 106 1.41 -0.01 -7.72
N THR A 107 1.08 0.24 -8.98
CA THR A 107 -0.31 0.48 -9.40
C THR A 107 -0.95 -0.73 -10.12
N ASN A 108 -0.21 -1.82 -10.23
CA ASN A 108 -0.61 -3.09 -10.86
C ASN A 108 0.18 -4.26 -10.23
N LEU A 109 -0.24 -5.49 -10.54
CA LEU A 109 0.35 -6.71 -9.96
C LEU A 109 1.83 -6.90 -10.36
N ALA A 110 2.18 -6.68 -11.63
CA ALA A 110 3.55 -6.89 -12.10
C ALA A 110 4.56 -6.01 -11.35
N SER A 111 4.22 -4.74 -11.13
CA SER A 111 5.04 -3.84 -10.31
C SER A 111 5.04 -4.25 -8.83
N ALA A 112 3.92 -4.75 -8.30
CA ALA A 112 3.84 -5.22 -6.92
C ALA A 112 4.79 -6.41 -6.67
N GLU A 113 4.86 -7.35 -7.62
CA GLU A 113 5.79 -8.50 -7.55
C GLU A 113 7.26 -8.04 -7.57
N ILE A 114 7.61 -7.04 -8.37
CA ILE A 114 8.97 -6.49 -8.36
C ILE A 114 9.29 -5.90 -6.99
N PHE A 115 8.39 -5.09 -6.42
CA PHE A 115 8.62 -4.45 -5.13
C PHE A 115 8.69 -5.43 -3.97
N ILE A 116 7.82 -6.45 -3.91
CA ILE A 116 7.85 -7.40 -2.79
C ILE A 116 9.11 -8.27 -2.82
N ASN A 117 9.60 -8.64 -4.00
CA ASN A 117 10.85 -9.37 -4.14
C ASN A 117 12.06 -8.47 -3.80
N ALA A 118 12.04 -7.20 -4.22
CA ALA A 118 13.04 -6.22 -3.81
C ALA A 118 13.04 -6.01 -2.29
N LEU A 119 11.86 -6.03 -1.67
CA LEU A 119 11.70 -5.91 -0.22
C LEU A 119 12.33 -7.10 0.52
N ASP A 120 12.07 -8.33 0.06
CA ASP A 120 12.66 -9.57 0.63
C ASP A 120 14.20 -9.56 0.52
N ARG A 121 14.73 -8.97 -0.56
CA ARG A 121 16.18 -8.80 -0.76
C ARG A 121 16.78 -7.59 0.00
N GLY A 122 15.97 -6.80 0.70
CA GLY A 122 16.43 -5.64 1.47
C GLY A 122 16.78 -4.40 0.63
N GLU A 123 16.40 -4.38 -0.65
CA GLU A 123 16.71 -3.29 -1.59
C GLU A 123 15.95 -1.99 -1.28
N LEU A 124 14.93 -2.03 -0.42
CA LEU A 124 14.20 -0.85 0.06
C LEU A 124 14.73 -0.25 1.38
N SER A 125 15.84 -0.79 1.92
CA SER A 125 16.43 -0.31 3.20
C SER A 125 16.83 1.17 3.21
N TRP A 126 17.07 1.77 2.04
CA TRP A 126 17.33 3.21 1.90
C TRP A 126 16.19 4.09 2.41
N ARG A 127 14.95 3.58 2.47
CA ARG A 127 13.79 4.30 3.03
C ARG A 127 13.99 4.64 4.50
N GLU A 128 14.53 3.70 5.28
CA GLU A 128 14.77 3.90 6.72
C GLU A 128 15.82 5.00 6.96
N VAL A 129 16.89 5.04 6.14
CA VAL A 129 17.92 6.10 6.21
C VAL A 129 17.34 7.49 5.90
N ARG A 130 16.42 7.57 4.94
CA ARG A 130 15.74 8.83 4.60
C ARG A 130 14.87 9.35 5.74
N LYS A 131 14.15 8.49 6.46
CA LYS A 131 13.33 8.93 7.61
C LYS A 131 14.16 9.63 8.68
N THR A 132 15.35 9.09 8.99
CA THR A 132 16.26 9.69 9.96
C THR A 132 16.85 11.03 9.47
N THR A 133 17.01 11.19 8.16
CA THR A 133 17.61 12.40 7.56
C THR A 133 16.58 13.52 7.34
N SER A 134 15.35 13.16 6.98
CA SER A 134 14.27 14.11 6.66
C SER A 134 13.67 14.80 7.90
N GLN A 135 14.01 14.35 9.11
CA GLN A 135 13.72 15.06 10.37
C GLN A 135 14.62 16.30 10.60
N ARG A 136 15.48 16.66 9.64
CA ARG A 136 16.41 17.81 9.72
C ARG A 136 16.05 18.99 8.82
N VAL A 137 14.81 19.09 8.36
CA VAL A 137 14.29 20.29 7.67
C VAL A 137 13.24 20.95 8.52
#